data_AF-K1Q810-F1
#
_entry.id   AF-K1Q810-F1
#
_cell.length_a   1.000
_cell.length_b   1.000
_cell.length_c   1.000
_cell.angle_alpha   90.00
_cell.angle_beta   90.00
_cell.angle_gamma   90.00
#
_symmetry.space_group_name_H-M   'P 1'
#
loop_
_entity.id
_entity.type
_entity.pdbx_description
1 polymer ?
#
loop_
_entity_poly.entity_id
_entity_poly.type
_entity_poly.pdbx_seq_one_letter_code
_entity_poly.pdbx_strand_id
1 'polypeptide(L)'
;MKEQLIEIVIGGCRNKRSCIRLTPQGNCLATNRVAVLNCKEYRPFTVYWGNGKIVVRKGNTTARKSSIFLSLPLNYNLDDVNVGLSTGFGSSGRWIIEGTYLQNV
;
A
#
# COMPACT_ATOMS: atom_id res chain seq x y z
N MET A 1 9.89 -22.28 -6.63
CA MET A 1 9.83 -21.27 -5.55
C MET A 1 8.43 -20.66 -5.57
N LYS A 2 7.82 -20.38 -4.42
CA LYS A 2 6.46 -19.84 -4.36
C LYS A 2 6.59 -18.31 -4.42
N GLU A 3 6.01 -17.67 -5.42
CA GLU A 3 5.99 -16.21 -5.52
C GLU A 3 5.41 -15.61 -4.23
N GLN A 4 6.12 -14.68 -3.61
CA GLN A 4 5.64 -13.97 -2.43
C GLN A 4 4.77 -12.79 -2.87
N LEU A 5 3.47 -12.91 -2.59
CA LEU A 5 2.49 -11.86 -2.90
C LEU A 5 2.16 -11.04 -1.66
N ILE A 6 2.59 -9.79 -1.68
CA ILE A 6 2.22 -8.78 -0.70
C ILE A 6 0.90 -8.18 -1.14
N GLU A 7 -0.06 -8.06 -0.23
CA GLU A 7 -1.30 -7.35 -0.50
C GLU A 7 -1.43 -6.13 0.41
N ILE A 8 -1.70 -4.99 -0.20
CA ILE A 8 -1.97 -3.72 0.46
C ILE A 8 -3.43 -3.37 0.20
N VAL A 9 -4.24 -3.47 1.26
CA VAL A 9 -5.66 -3.10 1.21
C VAL A 9 -5.78 -1.65 1.65
N ILE A 10 -6.37 -0.79 0.81
CA ILE A 10 -6.68 0.60 1.16
C ILE A 10 -8.20 0.77 1.25
N GLY A 11 -8.70 1.21 2.41
CA GLY A 11 -10.10 1.55 2.59
C GLY A 11 -11.07 0.36 2.76
N GLY A 12 -10.61 -0.75 3.32
CA GLY A 12 -11.47 -1.84 3.79
C GLY A 12 -12.42 -1.46 4.94
N CYS A 13 -13.33 -2.38 5.28
CA CYS A 13 -14.37 -2.19 6.31
C CYS A 13 -15.16 -0.86 6.15
N ARG A 14 -15.72 -0.61 4.96
CA ARG A 14 -16.39 0.66 4.61
C ARG A 14 -15.45 1.87 4.78
N ASN A 15 -14.24 1.79 4.24
CA ASN A 15 -13.21 2.82 4.36
C ASN A 15 -12.75 3.10 5.81
N LYS A 16 -12.90 2.16 6.74
CA LYS A 16 -12.46 2.32 8.14
C LYS A 16 -11.17 1.58 8.47
N ARG A 17 -10.63 0.81 7.53
CA ARG A 17 -9.43 0.00 7.77
C ARG A 17 -8.59 -0.16 6.52
N SER A 18 -7.31 0.11 6.61
CA SER A 18 -6.32 -0.28 5.62
C SER A 18 -5.30 -1.20 6.25
N CYS A 19 -4.68 -2.09 5.46
CA CYS A 19 -3.73 -3.05 5.98
C CYS A 19 -2.66 -3.48 4.98
N ILE A 20 -1.55 -3.97 5.51
CA ILE A 20 -0.54 -4.73 4.78
C ILE A 20 -0.61 -6.18 5.25
N ARG A 21 -0.60 -7.13 4.32
CA ARG A 21 -0.51 -8.58 4.59
C ARG A 21 0.43 -9.24 3.59
N LEU A 22 1.10 -10.31 4.03
CA LEU A 22 2.10 -11.03 3.23
C LEU A 22 1.53 -12.24 2.47
N THR A 23 0.22 -12.45 2.61
CA THR A 23 -0.54 -13.43 1.84
C THR A 23 -1.92 -12.85 1.54
N PRO A 24 -2.50 -13.13 0.36
CA PRO A 24 -3.83 -12.68 0.02
C PRO A 24 -4.86 -13.14 1.04
N GLN A 25 -5.74 -12.23 1.45
CA GLN A 25 -6.77 -12.52 2.47
C GLN A 25 -6.26 -13.00 3.84
N GLY A 26 -4.94 -12.98 4.07
CA GLY A 26 -4.33 -13.33 5.35
C GLY A 26 -4.44 -12.25 6.43
N ASN A 27 -3.73 -12.50 7.53
CA ASN A 27 -3.68 -11.60 8.68
C ASN A 27 -3.06 -10.25 8.33
N CYS A 28 -3.67 -9.19 8.83
CA CYS A 28 -3.15 -7.84 8.71
C CYS A 28 -1.94 -7.68 9.65
N LEU A 29 -0.75 -7.50 9.09
CA LEU A 29 0.48 -7.30 9.87
C LEU A 29 0.75 -5.82 10.18
N ALA A 30 0.27 -4.92 9.33
CA ALA A 30 0.13 -3.50 9.64
C ALA A 30 -1.32 -3.08 9.42
N THR A 31 -1.85 -2.21 10.28
CA THR A 31 -3.23 -1.72 10.16
C THR A 31 -3.28 -0.22 10.45
N ASN A 32 -4.08 0.50 9.67
CA ASN A 32 -4.50 1.87 9.98
C ASN A 32 -6.04 1.90 10.01
N ARG A 33 -6.63 2.57 11.00
CA ARG A 33 -8.10 2.64 11.20
C ARG A 33 -8.72 4.00 10.83
N VAL A 34 -8.00 4.80 10.07
CA VAL A 34 -8.47 6.12 9.59
C VAL A 34 -9.02 5.99 8.17
N ALA A 35 -10.14 6.67 7.92
CA ALA A 35 -10.70 6.79 6.59
C ALA A 35 -9.82 7.65 5.69
N VAL A 36 -9.42 7.10 4.54
CA VAL A 36 -8.47 7.77 3.63
C VAL A 36 -8.98 7.92 2.21
N LEU A 37 -9.93 7.09 1.77
CA LEU A 37 -10.51 7.19 0.42
C LEU A 37 -11.69 8.17 0.39
N ASN A 38 -12.01 8.65 -0.81
CA ASN A 38 -13.18 9.47 -1.10
C ASN A 38 -13.71 9.08 -2.49
N CYS A 39 -15.02 8.85 -2.63
CA CYS A 39 -15.63 8.44 -3.90
C CYS A 39 -15.69 9.56 -4.95
N LYS A 40 -15.44 10.82 -4.56
CA LYS A 40 -15.55 12.00 -5.45
C LYS A 40 -14.22 12.47 -6.02
N GLU A 41 -13.09 11.91 -5.58
CA GLU A 41 -11.76 12.38 -5.98
C GLU A 41 -10.73 11.25 -5.95
N TYR A 42 -9.70 11.37 -6.79
CA TYR A 42 -8.50 10.55 -6.66
C TYR A 42 -7.62 11.07 -5.54
N ARG A 43 -7.09 10.16 -4.72
CA ARG A 43 -6.16 10.50 -3.64
C ARG A 43 -4.84 9.76 -3.85
N PRO A 44 -3.71 10.47 -3.92
CA PRO A 44 -2.43 9.84 -4.19
C PRO A 44 -1.91 9.09 -2.97
N PHE A 45 -1.35 7.90 -3.23
CA PHE A 45 -0.59 7.13 -2.28
C PHE A 45 0.70 6.67 -2.93
N THR A 46 1.80 6.68 -2.17
CA THR A 46 3.08 6.13 -2.61
C THR A 46 3.35 4.85 -1.84
N VAL A 47 3.67 3.77 -2.55
CA VAL A 47 4.04 2.49 -1.97
C VAL A 47 5.54 2.28 -2.18
N TYR A 48 6.23 1.88 -1.12
CA TYR A 48 7.64 1.53 -1.13
C TYR A 48 7.83 0.19 -0.45
N TRP A 49 8.60 -0.70 -1.08
CA TRP A 49 9.08 -1.95 -0.49
C TRP A 49 10.58 -2.08 -0.75
N GLY A 50 11.31 -2.57 0.24
CA GLY A 50 12.77 -2.67 0.21
C GLY A 50 13.39 -2.23 1.53
N ASN A 51 14.69 -2.49 1.70
CA ASN A 51 15.44 -2.15 2.92
C ASN A 51 14.72 -2.62 4.21
N GLY A 52 14.30 -3.88 4.24
CA GLY A 52 13.63 -4.50 5.38
C GLY A 52 12.28 -3.87 5.78
N LYS A 53 11.54 -3.23 4.88
CA LYS A 53 10.21 -2.68 5.20
C LYS A 53 9.28 -2.53 4.00
N ILE A 54 7.98 -2.46 4.30
CA ILE A 54 6.95 -1.98 3.38
C ILE A 54 6.33 -0.72 3.99
N VAL A 55 6.25 0.36 3.22
CA VAL A 55 5.71 1.64 3.66
C VAL A 55 4.72 2.16 2.63
N VAL A 56 3.56 2.58 3.10
CA VAL A 56 2.58 3.34 2.31
C VAL A 56 2.51 4.74 2.87
N ARG A 57 2.67 5.76 2.01
CA ARG A 57 2.52 7.17 2.35
C ARG A 57 1.30 7.76 1.68
N LYS A 58 0.66 8.73 2.33
CA LYS A 58 -0.30 9.64 1.67
C LYS A 58 0.49 10.65 0.84
N GLY A 59 0.02 10.98 -0.35
CA GLY A 59 0.72 11.86 -1.28
C GLY A 59 1.57 11.11 -2.30
N ASN A 60 1.99 11.83 -3.33
CA ASN A 60 3.09 11.42 -4.20
C ASN A 60 4.45 11.73 -3.55
N THR A 61 5.54 11.28 -4.17
CA THR A 61 6.91 11.46 -3.65
C THR A 61 7.33 12.92 -3.50
N THR A 62 6.72 13.85 -4.26
CA THR A 62 7.04 15.28 -4.26
C THR A 62 6.16 16.12 -3.33
N ALA A 63 5.13 15.52 -2.70
CA ALA A 63 4.22 16.25 -1.84
C ALA A 63 4.92 16.76 -0.56
N ARG A 64 4.90 18.09 -0.34
CA ARG A 64 5.42 18.76 0.87
C ARG A 64 4.82 18.23 2.19
N LYS A 65 3.66 17.58 2.13
CA LYS A 65 2.93 17.04 3.30
C LYS A 65 2.72 15.52 3.20
N SER A 66 3.69 14.79 2.62
CA SER A 66 3.63 13.33 2.67
C SER A 66 3.73 12.83 4.12
N SER A 67 2.92 11.85 4.48
CA SER A 67 2.91 11.24 5.82
C SER A 67 2.76 9.73 5.71
N ILE A 68 3.45 9.01 6.60
CA ILE A 68 3.35 7.55 6.67
C ILE A 68 1.94 7.16 7.07
N PHE A 69 1.31 6.33 6.25
CA PHE A 69 -0.04 5.82 6.44
C PHE A 69 -0.02 4.39 6.98
N LEU A 70 0.81 3.54 6.38
CA LEU A 70 1.08 2.18 6.82
C LEU A 70 2.59 1.95 6.83
N SER A 71 3.07 1.21 7.81
CA SER A 71 4.47 0.80 7.92
C SER A 71 4.52 -0.60 8.48
N LEU A 72 5.21 -1.50 7.79
CA LEU A 72 5.50 -2.85 8.22
C LEU A 72 7.02 -3.06 8.18
N PRO A 73 7.71 -3.09 9.33
CA PRO A 73 9.09 -3.55 9.38
C PRO A 73 9.14 -5.06 9.12
N LEU A 74 10.21 -5.50 8.46
CA LEU A 74 10.51 -6.89 8.13
C LEU A 74 11.92 -7.23 8.62
N ASN A 75 12.13 -8.48 8.99
CA ASN A 75 13.43 -9.01 9.39
C ASN A 75 14.24 -9.58 8.20
N TYR A 76 13.77 -9.37 6.97
CA TYR A 76 14.40 -9.80 5.73
C TYR A 76 14.12 -8.77 4.62
N ASN A 77 14.94 -8.79 3.57
CA ASN A 77 14.72 -7.97 2.37
C ASN A 77 13.73 -8.66 1.43
N LEU A 78 12.91 -7.84 0.76
CA LEU A 78 11.97 -8.30 -0.25
C LEU A 78 12.65 -8.19 -1.62
N ASP A 79 13.09 -9.33 -2.12
CA ASP A 79 13.64 -9.48 -3.48
C ASP A 79 12.65 -10.31 -4.30
N ASP A 80 12.42 -9.91 -5.56
CA ASP A 80 11.53 -10.61 -6.52
C ASP A 80 10.11 -10.89 -5.98
N VAL A 81 9.40 -9.83 -5.57
CA VAL A 81 8.06 -9.91 -4.98
C VAL A 81 6.98 -9.31 -5.86
N ASN A 82 5.79 -9.90 -5.80
CA ASN A 82 4.58 -9.31 -6.37
C ASN A 82 3.88 -8.45 -5.32
N VAL A 83 3.53 -7.21 -5.68
CA VAL A 83 2.77 -6.29 -4.81
C VAL A 83 1.39 -6.05 -5.42
N GLY A 84 0.37 -6.53 -4.73
CA GLY A 84 -1.04 -6.32 -5.06
C GLY A 84 -1.64 -5.15 -4.29
N LEU A 85 -2.45 -4.35 -4.98
CA LEU A 85 -3.28 -3.30 -4.39
C LEU A 85 -4.75 -3.72 -4.46
N SER A 86 -5.49 -3.54 -3.38
CA SER A 86 -6.92 -3.86 -3.36
C SER A 86 -7.74 -2.88 -2.51
N THR A 87 -9.03 -2.82 -2.81
CA THR A 87 -10.06 -2.29 -1.91
C THR A 87 -10.53 -3.39 -0.94
N GLY A 88 -11.37 -3.03 0.03
CA GLY A 88 -12.03 -4.04 0.85
C GLY A 88 -12.88 -5.03 0.05
N PHE A 89 -13.08 -6.23 0.60
CA PHE A 89 -13.93 -7.27 0.02
C PHE A 89 -15.30 -6.73 -0.41
N GLY A 90 -15.74 -7.10 -1.62
CA GLY A 90 -17.02 -6.65 -2.19
C GLY A 90 -17.08 -5.18 -2.56
N SER A 91 -15.97 -4.44 -2.50
CA SER A 91 -15.90 -3.02 -2.86
C SER A 91 -15.15 -2.82 -4.17
N SER A 92 -15.59 -1.87 -4.98
CA SER A 92 -14.89 -1.44 -6.20
C SER A 92 -14.02 -0.21 -5.92
N GLY A 93 -12.96 -0.03 -6.72
CA GLY A 93 -12.11 1.15 -6.68
C GLY A 93 -11.69 1.55 -8.10
N ARG A 94 -11.41 2.84 -8.30
CA ARG A 94 -10.79 3.35 -9.54
C ARG A 94 -9.35 3.71 -9.23
N TRP A 95 -8.43 3.25 -10.06
CA TRP A 95 -7.00 3.37 -9.81
C TRP A 95 -6.31 4.03 -10.99
N ILE A 96 -5.33 4.88 -10.69
CA ILE A 96 -4.34 5.36 -11.63
C ILE A 96 -3.01 4.89 -11.06
N ILE A 97 -2.24 4.16 -11.88
CA ILE A 97 -0.92 3.65 -11.49
C ILE A 97 0.11 4.46 -12.26
N GLU A 98 0.94 5.20 -11.52
CA GLU A 98 2.04 5.97 -12.08
C GLU A 98 3.35 5.29 -11.67
N GLY A 99 4.17 4.94 -12.66
CA GLY A 99 5.53 4.45 -12.41
C GLY A 99 6.48 5.62 -12.23
N THR A 100 7.12 5.74 -11.07
CA THR A 100 8.24 6.66 -10.90
C THR A 100 9.54 5.91 -11.19
N TYR A 101 10.09 6.14 -12.39
CA TYR A 101 11.48 5.79 -12.66
C TYR A 101 12.35 6.83 -11.95
N LEU A 102 13.08 6.41 -10.92
CA LEU A 102 14.24 7.19 -10.48
C LEU A 102 15.30 7.02 -11.56
N GLN A 103 15.38 7.98 -12.49
CA GLN A 103 16.60 8.16 -13.27
C GLN A 103 17.66 8.67 -12.31
N ASN A 104 18.58 7.79 -11.92
CA ASN A 104 19.84 8.22 -11.37
C ASN A 104 20.61 8.89 -12.51
N VAL A 105 20.80 10.21 -12.41
CA VAL A 105 21.82 10.95 -13.17
C VAL A 105 23.14 10.82 -12.42
#